data_AF-A0A7Y6PR01-F1
#
_entry.id   AF-A0A7Y6PR01-F1
#
_cell.length_a   1.000
_cell.length_b   1.000
_cell.length_c   1.000
_cell.angle_alpha   90.00
_cell.angle_beta   90.00
_cell.angle_gamma   90.00
#
_symmetry.space_group_name_H-M   'P 1'
#
loop_
_entity.id
_entity.type
_entity.pdbx_description
1 polymer ?
#
loop_
_entity_poly.entity_id
_entity_poly.type
_entity_poly.pdbx_seq_one_letter_code
_entity_poly.pdbx_strand_id
1 'polypeptide(L)' 'MSSLVQRNKVVAKRKGTIAAATAAGAGVAAIAGAPVIAVIGVAGAAYLAWDWFSFRVKNGMRF' A
#
# COMPACT_ATOMS: atom_id res chain seq x y z
N MET A 1 -3.13 25.46 -11.32
CA MET A 1 -4.01 24.40 -10.77
C MET A 1 -3.52 23.05 -11.27
N SER A 2 -3.12 22.13 -10.39
CA SER A 2 -2.82 20.75 -10.80
C SER A 2 -4.12 20.04 -11.15
N SER A 3 -4.16 19.39 -12.32
CA SER A 3 -5.29 18.59 -12.77
C SER A 3 -5.67 17.54 -11.72
N LEU A 4 -6.97 17.27 -11.55
CA LEU A 4 -7.49 16.21 -10.69
C LEU A 4 -6.84 14.86 -11.00
N VAL A 5 -6.57 14.59 -12.28
CA VAL A 5 -5.89 13.38 -12.75
C VAL A 5 -4.46 13.30 -12.23
N GLN A 6 -3.73 14.41 -12.23
CA GLN A 6 -2.35 14.46 -11.77
C GLN A 6 -2.27 14.28 -10.25
N ARG A 7 -3.21 14.87 -9.50
CA ARG A 7 -3.36 14.61 -8.05
C ARG A 7 -3.67 13.15 -7.75
N ASN A 8 -4.61 12.54 -8.47
CA ASN A 8 -4.98 11.14 -8.29
C ASN A 8 -3.78 10.21 -8.55
N LYS A 9 -2.96 10.47 -9.57
CA LYS A 9 -1.72 9.71 -9.81
C LYS A 9 -0.74 9.78 -8.64
N VAL A 10 -0.54 10.96 -8.05
CA VAL A 10 0.36 11.14 -6.90
C VAL A 10 -0.17 10.37 -5.68
N VAL A 11 -1.47 10.45 -5.41
CA VAL A 11 -2.11 9.73 -4.31
C VAL A 11 -2.01 8.22 -4.52
N ALA A 12 -2.26 7.74 -5.73
CA ALA A 12 -2.11 6.33 -6.09
C ALA A 12 -0.69 5.83 -5.84
N LYS A 13 0.31 6.59 -6.30
CA LYS A 13 1.72 6.24 -6.11
C LYS A 13 2.04 6.14 -4.62
N ARG A 14 1.63 7.14 -3.83
CA ARG A 14 1.88 7.18 -2.39
C ARG A 14 1.23 6.01 -1.64
N LYS A 15 -0.04 5.70 -1.91
CA LYS A 15 -0.74 4.55 -1.33
C LYS A 15 -0.02 3.23 -1.66
N GLY A 16 0.39 3.05 -2.92
CA GLY A 16 1.14 1.87 -3.35
C GLY A 16 2.51 1.76 -2.67
N THR A 17 3.25 2.86 -2.53
CA THR A 17 4.55 2.88 -1.82
C THR A 17 4.39 2.51 -0.35
N ILE A 18 3.35 3.01 0.32
CA ILE A 18 3.08 2.68 1.73
C ILE A 18 2.74 1.19 1.89
N ALA A 19 1.89 0.64 1.00
CA ALA A 19 1.58 -0.78 1.00
C ALA A 19 2.84 -1.64 0.81
N ALA A 20 3.69 -1.30 -0.17
CA ALA A 20 4.94 -2.01 -0.44
C ALA A 20 5.94 -1.91 0.72
N ALA A 21 6.12 -0.73 1.30
CA ALA A 21 7.00 -0.53 2.44
C ALA A 21 6.53 -1.31 3.68
N THR A 22 5.22 -1.36 3.92
CA THR A 22 4.64 -2.13 5.03
C THR A 22 4.85 -3.63 4.82
N ALA A 23 4.65 -4.14 3.60
CA ALA A 23 4.93 -5.53 3.26
C ALA A 23 6.41 -5.89 3.47
N ALA A 24 7.33 -5.02 3.02
CA ALA A 24 8.76 -5.21 3.21
C ALA A 24 9.14 -5.23 4.70
N GLY A 25 8.61 -4.29 5.49
CA GLY A 25 8.82 -4.24 6.94
C GLY A 25 8.30 -5.49 7.66
N ALA A 26 7.15 -6.01 7.25
CA ALA A 26 6.60 -7.27 7.77
C ALA A 26 7.51 -8.46 7.47
N GLY A 27 8.07 -8.53 6.25
CA GLY A 27 9.04 -9.57 5.87
C GLY A 27 10.33 -9.51 6.70
N VAL A 28 10.86 -8.31 6.94
CA VAL A 28 12.02 -8.12 7.82
C VAL A 28 11.71 -8.55 9.26
N ALA A 29 10.53 -8.20 9.78
CA ALA A 29 10.11 -8.63 11.13
C ALA A 29 9.98 -10.17 11.24
N ALA A 30 9.55 -10.84 10.17
CA ALA A 30 9.50 -12.30 10.13
C ALA A 30 10.90 -12.91 10.24
N ILE A 31 11.87 -12.39 9.47
CA ILE A 31 13.27 -12.86 9.48
C ILE A 31 13.93 -12.57 10.85
N ALA A 32 13.62 -11.43 11.46
CA ALA A 32 14.14 -11.05 12.77
C ALA A 32 13.55 -11.86 13.95
N GLY A 33 12.69 -12.85 13.70
CA GLY A 33 12.11 -13.70 14.74
C GLY A 33 10.98 -13.02 15.52
N ALA A 34 10.32 -12.01 14.96
CA ALA A 34 9.17 -11.33 15.54
C ALA A 34 7.86 -11.73 14.82
N PRO A 35 7.37 -12.97 14.98
CA PRO A 35 6.27 -13.52 14.17
C PRO A 35 4.94 -12.78 14.38
N VAL A 36 4.66 -12.31 15.60
CA VAL A 36 3.43 -11.55 15.88
C VAL A 36 3.42 -10.22 15.11
N ILE A 37 4.56 -9.50 15.12
CA ILE A 37 4.72 -8.25 14.37
C ILE A 37 4.64 -8.50 12.87
N ALA A 38 5.24 -9.58 12.40
CA ALA A 38 5.16 -9.99 11.00
C ALA A 38 3.71 -10.23 10.56
N VAL A 39 2.91 -10.97 11.33
CA VAL A 39 1.51 -11.24 11.03
C VAL A 39 0.69 -9.95 10.99
N ILE A 40 0.86 -9.08 11.98
CA ILE A 40 0.19 -7.77 12.02
C ILE A 40 0.60 -6.93 10.80
N GLY A 41 1.89 -6.92 10.47
CA GLY A 41 2.43 -6.21 9.31
C GLY A 41 1.87 -6.73 7.98
N VAL A 42 1.75 -8.05 7.82
CA VAL A 42 1.15 -8.67 6.63
C VAL A 42 -0.34 -8.31 6.52
N ALA A 43 -1.09 -8.38 7.61
CA ALA A 43 -2.49 -7.98 7.63
C ALA A 43 -2.67 -6.50 7.26
N GLY A 44 -1.83 -5.62 7.82
CA GLY A 44 -1.80 -4.20 7.48
C GLY A 44 -1.43 -3.95 6.01
N ALA A 45 -0.43 -4.66 5.49
CA ALA A 45 -0.03 -4.56 4.09
C ALA A 45 -1.15 -5.03 3.13
N ALA A 46 -1.87 -6.10 3.46
CA ALA A 46 -3.01 -6.57 2.68
C ALA A 46 -4.14 -5.53 2.64
N TYR A 47 -4.46 -4.92 3.78
CA TYR A 47 -5.46 -3.85 3.83
C TYR A 47 -5.04 -2.62 3.00
N LEU A 48 -3.78 -2.20 3.12
CA LEU A 48 -3.27 -1.06 2.34
C LEU A 48 -3.22 -1.34 0.84
N ALA A 49 -2.93 -2.58 0.44
CA ALA A 49 -3.02 -3.01 -0.95
C ALA A 49 -4.47 -2.96 -1.45
N TRP A 50 -5.44 -3.40 -0.64
CA TRP A 50 -6.87 -3.28 -0.95
C TRP A 50 -7.33 -1.83 -1.07
N ASP A 51 -6.92 -0.96 -0.15
CA ASP A 51 -7.22 0.48 -0.18
C ASP A 51 -6.60 1.16 -1.43
N TRP A 52 -5.36 0.82 -1.78
CA TRP A 52 -4.72 1.28 -3.00
C TRP A 52 -5.47 0.83 -4.26
N PHE A 53 -5.82 -0.45 -4.33
CA PHE A 53 -6.56 -1.02 -5.46
C PHE A 53 -7.95 -0.38 -5.58
N SER A 54 -8.69 -0.28 -4.48
CA SER A 54 -9.99 0.38 -4.42
C SER A 54 -9.92 1.84 -4.88
N PHE A 55 -8.86 2.56 -4.50
CA PHE A 55 -8.63 3.91 -4.98
C PHE A 55 -8.38 3.96 -6.50
N ARG A 56 -7.64 2.99 -7.06
CA ARG A 56 -7.43 2.89 -8.52
C ARG A 56 -8.72 2.67 -9.28
N VAL A 57 -9.55 1.74 -8.81
CA VAL A 57 -10.85 1.41 -9.41
C VAL A 57 -11.80 2.61 -9.36
N LYS A 58 -11.97 3.24 -8.19
CA LYS A 58 -12.85 4.40 -8.00
C LYS A 58 -12.48 5.62 -8.85
N ASN A 59 -11.21 5.73 -9.24
CA ASN A 59 -10.71 6.85 -10.04
C ASN A 59 -10.42 6.46 -11.50
N GLY A 60 -10.84 5.28 -11.96
CA GLY A 60 -10.69 4.84 -13.35
C GLY A 60 -9.23 4.77 -13.83
N MET A 61 -8.29 4.56 -12.91
CA MET A 61 -6.86 4.52 -13.26
C MET A 61 -6.52 3.16 -13.88
N ARG A 62 -6.06 3.18 -15.13
CA ARG A 62 -5.59 1.98 -15.86
C ARG A 62 -4.40 1.33 -15.13
N PHE A 63 -4.27 0.01 -15.24
CA PHE A 63 -3.29 -0.81 -14.51
C PHE A 63 -1.85 -0.47 -14.86
#